data_AF-A0A2X2C9D0-F1
#
_entry.id   AF-A0A2X2C9D0-F1
#
_cell.length_a   1.000
_cell.length_b   1.000
_cell.length_c   1.000
_cell.angle_alpha   90.00
_cell.angle_beta   90.00
_cell.angle_gamma   90.00
#
_symmetry.space_group_name_H-M   'P 1'
#
loop_
_entity.id
_entity.type
_entity.pdbx_description
1 polymer ?
#
loop_
_entity_poly.entity_id
_entity_poly.type
_entity_poly.pdbx_seq_one_letter_code
_entity_poly.pdbx_strand_id
1 'polypeptide(L)'
;MVRSFLIALMLMLFSLSSLAADTGWLTMPDNDHAQVRATADKSSTGDVKILLEVQLAPGWKTYWRSPGEGGVAPEINWTQSVSDMIWHWPSPSAFDVAGIHTQGYDKEVVFPIELKSVDSDNLNGVLTLSTCSNVCILTDYSLNLDLNEPAPADFEWQYNQAMAKVPVTSGLISAVSSDYRNSQLTLSLQREQGDWHQPNIYLDPPQGIAIWHSTVNSKR
;
A
#
# COMPACT_ATOMS: atom_id res chain seq x y z
N MET A 1 -35.29 2.03 -39.81
CA MET A 1 -35.80 2.25 -38.43
C MET A 1 -35.33 1.18 -37.45
N VAL A 2 -35.57 -0.12 -37.69
CA VAL A 2 -35.19 -1.21 -36.76
C VAL A 2 -33.69 -1.28 -36.44
N ARG A 3 -32.84 -1.03 -37.45
CA ARG A 3 -31.36 -1.06 -37.30
C ARG A 3 -30.82 0.07 -36.40
N SER A 4 -31.40 1.26 -36.47
CA SER A 4 -31.04 2.40 -35.61
C SER A 4 -31.53 2.21 -34.17
N PHE A 5 -32.66 1.52 -34.00
CA PHE A 5 -33.21 1.18 -32.67
C PHE A 5 -32.35 0.14 -31.94
N LEU A 6 -31.83 -0.86 -32.67
CA LEU A 6 -30.91 -1.86 -32.11
C LEU A 6 -29.56 -1.26 -31.69
N ILE A 7 -29.01 -0.30 -32.45
CA ILE A 7 -27.76 0.39 -32.10
C ILE A 7 -27.95 1.28 -30.86
N ALA A 8 -29.09 1.98 -30.75
CA ALA A 8 -29.40 2.80 -29.57
C ALA A 8 -29.61 1.96 -28.30
N LEU A 9 -30.24 0.78 -28.41
CA LEU A 9 -30.42 -0.15 -27.30
C LEU A 9 -29.09 -0.78 -26.84
N MET A 10 -28.18 -1.07 -27.78
CA MET A 10 -26.84 -1.61 -27.49
C MET A 10 -25.90 -0.57 -26.86
N LEU A 11 -26.09 0.72 -27.16
CA LEU A 11 -25.39 1.83 -26.49
C LEU A 11 -25.91 2.11 -25.08
N MET A 12 -27.21 1.91 -24.81
CA MET A 12 -27.78 2.03 -23.44
C MET A 12 -27.34 0.90 -22.49
N LEU A 13 -27.09 -0.30 -23.02
CA LEU A 13 -26.63 -1.45 -22.22
C LEU A 13 -25.14 -1.34 -21.82
N PHE A 14 -24.35 -0.50 -22.49
CA PHE A 14 -22.93 -0.28 -22.19
C PHE A 14 -22.67 0.74 -21.07
N SER A 15 -23.70 1.45 -20.61
CA SER A 15 -23.60 2.52 -19.61
C SER A 15 -24.12 2.13 -18.22
N LEU A 16 -24.32 0.83 -17.95
CA LEU A 16 -24.43 0.33 -16.58
C LEU A 16 -23.03 0.33 -15.96
N SER A 17 -22.56 1.51 -15.57
CA SER A 17 -21.50 1.60 -14.57
C SER A 17 -22.02 0.83 -13.35
N SER A 18 -21.39 -0.31 -13.04
CA SER A 18 -21.68 -1.01 -11.80
C SER A 18 -21.44 -0.03 -10.67
N LEU A 19 -22.48 0.30 -9.92
CA LEU A 19 -22.29 0.98 -8.65
C LEU A 19 -21.57 -0.03 -7.77
N ALA A 20 -20.40 0.38 -7.30
CA ALA A 20 -19.56 -0.41 -6.42
C ALA A 20 -18.86 0.55 -5.47
N ALA A 21 -18.46 0.05 -4.30
CA ALA A 21 -17.63 0.79 -3.35
C ALA A 21 -16.21 1.01 -3.93
N ASP A 22 -16.09 1.93 -4.89
CA ASP A 22 -14.91 2.18 -5.72
C ASP A 22 -14.80 3.67 -6.04
N THR A 23 -13.64 4.28 -5.77
CA THR A 23 -13.38 5.68 -6.11
C THR A 23 -13.19 5.92 -7.60
N GLY A 24 -12.94 4.85 -8.38
CA GLY A 24 -12.29 4.92 -9.67
C GLY A 24 -10.82 5.35 -9.54
N TRP A 25 -10.14 5.47 -10.68
CA TRP A 25 -8.79 6.01 -10.73
C TRP A 25 -8.82 7.54 -10.56
N LEU A 26 -8.21 7.99 -9.47
CA LEU A 26 -8.02 9.39 -9.11
C LEU A 26 -6.66 9.88 -9.63
N THR A 27 -6.66 11.08 -10.18
CA THR A 27 -5.45 11.83 -10.58
C THR A 27 -5.60 13.26 -10.08
N MET A 28 -4.47 13.93 -9.82
CA MET A 28 -4.46 15.32 -9.39
C MET A 28 -3.78 16.19 -10.44
N PRO A 29 -4.29 17.39 -10.77
CA PRO A 29 -3.70 18.24 -11.80
C PRO A 29 -2.21 18.56 -11.58
N ASP A 30 -1.81 18.69 -10.31
CA ASP A 30 -0.44 19.00 -9.91
C ASP A 30 0.42 17.74 -9.62
N ASN A 31 -0.13 16.55 -9.88
CA ASN A 31 0.58 15.27 -9.79
C ASN A 31 0.28 14.42 -11.03
N ASP A 32 1.16 14.55 -12.03
CA ASP A 32 1.09 13.84 -13.31
C ASP A 32 1.75 12.45 -13.31
N HIS A 33 2.28 12.02 -12.16
CA HIS A 33 3.12 10.84 -12.03
C HIS A 33 2.56 9.79 -11.07
N ALA A 34 1.38 10.02 -10.50
CA ALA A 34 0.68 9.05 -9.69
C ALA A 34 -0.81 8.96 -10.05
N GLN A 35 -1.36 7.76 -9.97
CA GLN A 35 -2.80 7.52 -9.96
C GLN A 35 -3.13 6.64 -8.78
N VAL A 36 -4.27 6.91 -8.14
CA VAL A 36 -4.70 6.23 -6.92
C VAL A 36 -6.11 5.68 -7.10
N ARG A 37 -6.39 4.49 -6.59
CA ARG A 37 -7.74 3.96 -6.52
C ARG A 37 -7.95 3.28 -5.18
N ALA A 38 -9.10 3.55 -4.54
CA ALA A 38 -9.53 2.82 -3.37
C ALA A 38 -10.78 2.02 -3.70
N THR A 39 -10.80 0.75 -3.31
CA THR A 39 -11.99 -0.10 -3.34
C THR A 39 -12.23 -0.70 -1.97
N ALA A 40 -13.49 -0.99 -1.62
CA ALA A 40 -13.83 -1.50 -0.31
C ALA A 40 -14.89 -2.59 -0.31
N ASP A 41 -14.93 -3.35 0.78
CA ASP A 41 -16.01 -4.26 1.15
C ASP A 41 -16.31 -4.11 2.64
N LYS A 42 -17.59 -3.97 2.99
CA LYS A 42 -18.07 -3.80 4.37
C LYS A 42 -18.87 -5.05 4.77
N SER A 43 -18.44 -5.68 5.86
CA SER A 43 -19.14 -6.82 6.44
C SER A 43 -20.42 -6.38 7.18
N SER A 44 -21.29 -7.34 7.50
CA SER A 44 -22.48 -7.09 8.32
C SER A 44 -22.16 -6.69 9.77
N THR A 45 -20.95 -6.93 10.26
CA THR A 45 -20.47 -6.50 11.59
C THR A 45 -19.88 -5.09 11.56
N GLY A 46 -19.79 -4.45 10.40
CA GLY A 46 -19.18 -3.12 10.23
C GLY A 46 -17.66 -3.14 10.09
N ASP A 47 -17.06 -4.32 9.91
CA ASP A 47 -15.64 -4.42 9.55
C ASP A 47 -15.47 -4.09 8.07
N VAL A 48 -14.48 -3.26 7.73
CA VAL A 48 -14.25 -2.80 6.37
C VAL A 48 -12.86 -3.22 5.93
N LYS A 49 -12.79 -3.89 4.78
CA LYS A 49 -11.55 -4.12 4.03
C LYS A 49 -11.44 -3.10 2.93
N ILE A 50 -10.24 -2.60 2.70
CA ILE A 50 -9.94 -1.62 1.66
C ILE A 50 -8.70 -2.09 0.90
N LEU A 51 -8.74 -1.94 -0.43
CA LEU A 51 -7.55 -2.00 -1.27
C LEU A 51 -7.23 -0.59 -1.74
N LEU A 52 -6.06 -0.08 -1.35
CA LEU A 52 -5.50 1.16 -1.88
C LEU A 52 -4.46 0.83 -2.95
N GLU A 53 -4.82 1.00 -4.21
CA GLU A 53 -3.95 0.85 -5.36
C GLU A 53 -3.24 2.18 -5.66
N VAL A 54 -1.93 2.13 -5.86
CA VAL A 54 -1.11 3.27 -6.28
C VAL A 54 -0.32 2.85 -7.51
N GLN A 55 -0.47 3.58 -8.62
CA GLN A 55 0.36 3.46 -9.81
C GLN A 55 1.26 4.68 -9.94
N LEU A 56 2.51 4.45 -10.32
CA LEU A 56 3.56 5.46 -10.38
C LEU A 56 4.22 5.46 -11.77
N ALA A 57 4.46 6.65 -12.30
CA ALA A 57 5.23 6.82 -13.52
C ALA A 57 6.69 6.34 -13.32
N PRO A 58 7.40 5.94 -14.40
CA PRO A 58 8.78 5.50 -14.31
C PRO A 58 9.69 6.51 -13.59
N GLY A 59 10.51 6.02 -12.66
CA GLY A 59 11.44 6.84 -11.88
C GLY A 59 10.88 7.35 -10.54
N TRP A 60 9.56 7.40 -10.39
CA TRP A 60 8.88 7.79 -9.16
C TRP A 60 8.69 6.61 -8.22
N LYS A 61 8.71 6.92 -6.92
CA LYS A 61 8.55 5.95 -5.82
C LYS A 61 7.59 6.50 -4.80
N THR A 62 6.90 5.62 -4.08
CA THR A 62 6.24 5.97 -2.81
C THR A 62 6.88 5.19 -1.67
N TYR A 63 6.63 5.61 -0.44
CA TYR A 63 7.38 5.14 0.73
C TYR A 63 6.72 3.97 1.44
N TRP A 64 7.56 3.17 2.10
CA TRP A 64 7.16 2.24 3.15
C TRP A 64 6.90 2.99 4.46
N ARG A 65 6.29 2.31 5.44
CA ARG A 65 6.05 2.85 6.80
C ARG A 65 7.29 3.44 7.47
N SER A 66 8.47 2.89 7.15
CA SER A 66 9.77 3.40 7.57
C SER A 66 10.52 3.91 6.34
N PRO A 67 10.26 5.16 5.92
CA PRO A 67 10.66 5.68 4.60
C PRO A 67 12.18 5.75 4.39
N GLY A 68 12.96 5.74 5.47
CA GLY A 68 14.37 6.12 5.48
C GLY A 68 14.54 7.61 5.76
N GLU A 69 15.74 8.12 5.54
CA GLU A 69 16.01 9.54 5.75
C GLU A 69 15.24 10.41 4.74
N GLY A 70 14.68 11.52 5.20
CA GLY A 70 14.06 12.54 4.35
C GLY A 70 12.70 12.17 3.73
N GLY A 71 12.26 10.92 3.82
CA GLY A 71 10.97 10.48 3.32
C GLY A 71 9.84 10.60 4.35
N VAL A 72 8.61 10.56 3.87
CA VAL A 72 7.38 10.61 4.67
C VAL A 72 6.53 9.42 4.27
N ALA A 73 6.06 8.61 5.23
CA ALA A 73 5.17 7.49 4.91
C ALA A 73 3.80 8.03 4.44
N PRO A 74 3.14 7.40 3.46
CA PRO A 74 1.78 7.77 3.11
C PRO A 74 0.83 7.50 4.28
N GLU A 75 -0.16 8.36 4.46
CA GLU A 75 -1.15 8.25 5.53
C GLU A 75 -2.55 8.59 5.02
N ILE A 76 -3.57 8.01 5.66
CA ILE A 76 -4.97 8.36 5.41
C ILE A 76 -5.54 8.93 6.69
N ASN A 77 -6.11 10.13 6.58
CA ASN A 77 -6.90 10.73 7.65
C ASN A 77 -8.39 10.53 7.33
N TRP A 78 -9.05 9.65 8.08
CA TRP A 78 -10.47 9.36 7.92
C TRP A 78 -11.33 10.42 8.62
N THR A 79 -12.42 10.81 7.97
CA THR A 79 -13.41 11.74 8.53
C THR A 79 -14.24 11.07 9.63
N GLN A 80 -14.53 9.77 9.45
CA GLN A 80 -15.24 8.96 10.42
C GLN A 80 -14.30 8.50 11.54
N SER A 81 -14.86 8.28 12.73
CA SER A 81 -14.14 7.67 13.85
C SER A 81 -13.88 6.20 13.53
N VAL A 82 -12.69 5.89 13.02
CA VAL A 82 -12.27 4.53 12.76
C VAL A 82 -11.47 3.99 13.95
N SER A 83 -11.77 2.78 14.38
CA SER A 83 -11.00 2.06 15.40
C SER A 83 -10.20 0.93 14.78
N ASP A 84 -9.08 0.59 15.43
CA ASP A 84 -8.24 -0.56 15.08
C ASP A 84 -7.87 -0.62 13.59
N MET A 85 -7.50 0.53 13.00
CA MET A 85 -7.00 0.57 11.63
C MET A 85 -5.70 -0.22 11.54
N ILE A 86 -5.68 -1.23 10.69
CA ILE A 86 -4.49 -2.00 10.35
C ILE A 86 -4.15 -1.73 8.90
N TRP A 87 -3.04 -1.03 8.67
CA TRP A 87 -2.46 -0.87 7.34
C TRP A 87 -1.47 -2.01 7.10
N HIS A 88 -1.80 -2.92 6.18
CA HIS A 88 -0.90 -4.00 5.80
C HIS A 88 0.08 -3.51 4.74
N TRP A 89 1.37 -3.58 5.05
CA TRP A 89 2.43 -3.10 4.16
C TRP A 89 3.02 -4.27 3.38
N PRO A 90 2.87 -4.30 2.04
CA PRO A 90 3.59 -5.25 1.20
C PRO A 90 5.10 -5.17 1.44
N SER A 91 5.81 -6.27 1.18
CA SER A 91 7.27 -6.31 1.30
C SER A 91 7.90 -5.20 0.45
N PRO A 92 8.69 -4.28 1.03
CA PRO A 92 9.22 -3.13 0.31
C PRO A 92 10.43 -3.52 -0.54
N SER A 93 10.90 -2.55 -1.32
CA SER A 93 12.23 -2.53 -1.94
C SER A 93 13.06 -1.40 -1.37
N ALA A 94 14.38 -1.52 -1.47
CA ALA A 94 15.32 -0.46 -1.14
C ALA A 94 15.71 0.32 -2.40
N PHE A 95 15.86 1.63 -2.27
CA PHE A 95 16.27 2.52 -3.34
C PHE A 95 17.23 3.59 -2.85
N ASP A 96 18.21 3.94 -3.67
CA ASP A 96 19.04 5.12 -3.47
C ASP A 96 18.47 6.27 -4.30
N VAL A 97 17.93 7.27 -3.62
CA VAL A 97 17.17 8.38 -4.20
C VAL A 97 17.90 9.67 -3.86
N ALA A 98 18.49 10.33 -4.87
CA ALA A 98 19.33 11.51 -4.68
C ALA A 98 20.49 11.30 -3.66
N GLY A 99 21.03 10.08 -3.56
CA GLY A 99 22.10 9.73 -2.61
C GLY A 99 21.60 9.38 -1.20
N ILE A 100 20.29 9.28 -1.00
CA ILE A 100 19.65 8.91 0.26
C ILE A 100 19.06 7.51 0.15
N HIS A 101 19.33 6.68 1.14
CA HIS A 101 18.78 5.34 1.21
C HIS A 101 17.32 5.38 1.68
N THR A 102 16.42 4.83 0.87
CA THR A 102 14.97 4.86 1.11
C THR A 102 14.37 3.48 0.96
N GLN A 103 13.25 3.25 1.64
CA GLN A 103 12.49 2.00 1.58
C GLN A 103 11.08 2.32 1.07
N GLY A 104 10.62 1.58 0.07
CA GLY A 104 9.33 1.88 -0.55
C GLY A 104 8.98 1.01 -1.75
N TYR A 105 8.29 1.60 -2.70
CA TYR A 105 7.71 0.92 -3.87
C TYR A 105 7.85 1.79 -5.12
N ASP A 106 8.14 1.18 -6.27
CA ASP A 106 8.12 1.79 -7.60
C ASP A 106 7.04 1.12 -8.47
N LYS A 107 6.64 1.79 -9.56
CA LYS A 107 5.63 1.35 -10.55
C LYS A 107 4.22 1.12 -10.00
N GLU A 108 4.04 0.18 -9.09
CA GLU A 108 2.74 -0.15 -8.52
C GLU A 108 2.87 -0.73 -7.10
N VAL A 109 1.90 -0.42 -6.26
CA VAL A 109 1.70 -1.08 -4.98
C VAL A 109 0.21 -1.11 -4.65
N VAL A 110 -0.23 -2.19 -4.00
CA VAL A 110 -1.59 -2.34 -3.51
C VAL A 110 -1.52 -2.60 -2.02
N PHE A 111 -2.07 -1.69 -1.22
CA PHE A 111 -2.09 -1.78 0.24
C PHE A 111 -3.45 -2.32 0.71
N PRO A 112 -3.49 -3.50 1.36
CA PRO A 112 -4.66 -3.94 2.11
C PRO A 112 -4.76 -3.13 3.40
N ILE A 113 -5.95 -2.60 3.70
CA ILE A 113 -6.24 -1.88 4.93
C ILE A 113 -7.50 -2.47 5.55
N GLU A 114 -7.47 -2.71 6.86
CA GLU A 114 -8.62 -3.16 7.65
C GLU A 114 -9.03 -2.07 8.63
N LEU A 115 -10.32 -1.79 8.72
CA LEU A 115 -10.94 -0.92 9.71
C LEU A 115 -12.02 -1.70 10.45
N LYS A 116 -12.15 -1.48 11.77
CA LYS A 116 -13.19 -2.16 12.57
C LYS A 116 -14.26 -1.20 13.03
N SER A 117 -15.48 -1.73 13.13
CA SER A 117 -16.65 -1.05 13.70
C SER A 117 -16.97 0.30 13.05
N VAL A 118 -16.92 0.38 11.71
CA VAL A 118 -17.28 1.59 10.97
C VAL A 118 -18.80 1.80 11.05
N ASP A 119 -19.21 2.81 11.82
CA ASP A 119 -20.60 3.13 12.15
C ASP A 119 -21.30 4.02 11.10
N SER A 120 -20.71 4.13 9.92
CA SER A 120 -21.25 4.88 8.78
C SER A 120 -21.25 4.03 7.51
N ASP A 121 -22.20 4.31 6.63
CA ASP A 121 -22.22 3.73 5.29
C ASP A 121 -21.41 4.55 4.28
N ASN A 122 -20.96 5.75 4.66
CA ASN A 122 -20.01 6.50 3.86
C ASN A 122 -18.67 6.52 4.58
N LEU A 123 -17.61 6.18 3.86
CA LEU A 123 -16.24 6.25 4.35
C LEU A 123 -15.48 7.27 3.51
N ASN A 124 -15.10 8.37 4.15
CA ASN A 124 -14.44 9.50 3.51
C ASN A 124 -13.10 9.75 4.19
N GLY A 125 -12.04 9.92 3.42
CA GLY A 125 -10.72 10.20 3.94
C GLY A 125 -9.87 11.00 2.97
N VAL A 126 -8.80 11.59 3.50
CA VAL A 126 -7.75 12.21 2.69
C VAL A 126 -6.51 11.35 2.80
N LEU A 127 -6.11 10.77 1.67
CA LEU A 127 -4.79 10.14 1.53
C LEU A 127 -3.78 11.24 1.23
N THR A 128 -2.81 11.43 2.12
CA THR A 128 -1.60 12.19 1.83
C THR A 128 -0.58 11.23 1.22
N LEU A 129 -0.51 11.17 -0.11
CA LEU A 129 0.45 10.32 -0.81
C LEU A 129 1.78 11.06 -0.97
N SER A 130 2.83 10.47 -0.44
CA SER A 130 4.21 10.90 -0.67
C SER A 130 4.80 10.18 -1.88
N THR A 131 5.28 10.95 -2.84
CA THR A 131 5.98 10.44 -4.03
C THR A 131 7.33 11.11 -4.16
N CYS A 132 8.36 10.35 -4.53
CA CYS A 132 9.71 10.90 -4.66
C CYS A 132 10.46 10.39 -5.89
N SER A 133 11.16 11.30 -6.56
CA SER A 133 12.07 11.04 -7.68
C SER A 133 13.46 11.62 -7.36
N ASN A 134 13.78 12.84 -7.79
CA ASN A 134 14.89 13.63 -7.23
C ASN A 134 14.40 14.69 -6.23
N VAL A 135 13.08 14.87 -6.15
CA VAL A 135 12.36 15.73 -5.23
C VAL A 135 11.17 14.93 -4.68
N CYS A 136 10.74 15.24 -3.47
CA CYS A 136 9.59 14.58 -2.87
C CYS A 136 8.38 15.53 -2.85
N ILE A 137 7.24 15.02 -3.30
CA ILE A 137 5.97 15.74 -3.45
C ILE A 137 4.93 15.02 -2.60
N LEU A 138 4.19 15.80 -1.81
CA LEU A 138 3.02 15.34 -1.08
C LEU A 138 1.77 15.74 -1.87
N THR A 139 0.87 14.80 -2.07
CA THR A 139 -0.36 15.04 -2.83
C THR A 139 -1.54 14.42 -2.09
N ASP A 140 -2.56 15.24 -1.86
CA ASP A 140 -3.77 14.83 -1.19
C ASP A 140 -4.77 14.26 -2.20
N TYR A 141 -5.32 13.08 -1.90
CA TYR A 141 -6.38 12.44 -2.66
C TYR A 141 -7.61 12.25 -1.77
N SER A 142 -8.75 12.80 -2.17
CA SER A 142 -10.02 12.57 -1.47
C SER A 142 -10.57 11.20 -1.84
N LEU A 143 -10.55 10.27 -0.88
CA LEU A 143 -11.13 8.95 -1.00
C LEU A 143 -12.58 9.02 -0.48
N ASN A 144 -13.56 8.79 -1.35
CA ASN A 144 -14.97 8.77 -0.98
C ASN A 144 -15.57 7.42 -1.41
N LEU A 145 -15.99 6.62 -0.45
CA LEU A 145 -16.51 5.28 -0.67
C LEU A 145 -17.93 5.20 -0.07
N ASP A 146 -18.90 4.82 -0.90
CA ASP A 146 -20.22 4.41 -0.44
C ASP A 146 -20.18 2.91 -0.14
N LEU A 147 -20.22 2.56 1.14
CA LEU A 147 -20.16 1.19 1.66
C LEU A 147 -21.53 0.48 1.64
N ASN A 148 -22.60 1.16 1.24
CA ASN A 148 -23.88 0.50 0.91
C ASN A 148 -23.86 -0.11 -0.50
N GLU A 149 -22.96 0.35 -1.37
CA GLU A 149 -22.74 -0.25 -2.67
C GLU A 149 -21.97 -1.57 -2.52
N PRO A 150 -22.20 -2.55 -3.42
CA PRO A 150 -21.50 -3.81 -3.37
C PRO A 150 -19.99 -3.61 -3.58
N ALA A 151 -19.18 -4.49 -3.01
CA ALA A 151 -17.77 -4.54 -3.35
C ALA A 151 -17.59 -4.75 -4.87
N PRO A 152 -16.55 -4.19 -5.49
CA PRO A 152 -16.25 -4.45 -6.90
C PRO A 152 -16.09 -5.94 -7.19
N ALA A 153 -16.29 -6.32 -8.45
CA ALA A 153 -16.06 -7.70 -8.90
C ALA A 153 -14.64 -8.16 -8.52
N ASP A 154 -14.54 -9.40 -8.03
CA ASP A 154 -13.30 -10.05 -7.60
C ASP A 154 -12.57 -9.37 -6.42
N PHE A 155 -13.19 -8.43 -5.69
CA PHE A 155 -12.56 -7.70 -4.57
C PHE A 155 -11.87 -8.63 -3.57
N GLU A 156 -12.57 -9.65 -3.06
CA GLU A 156 -11.99 -10.60 -2.09
C GLU A 156 -10.80 -11.38 -2.69
N TRP A 157 -10.83 -11.71 -3.97
CA TRP A 157 -9.68 -12.35 -4.61
C TRP A 157 -8.49 -11.39 -4.71
N GLN A 158 -8.72 -10.14 -5.10
CA GLN A 158 -7.68 -9.10 -5.15
C GLN A 158 -7.12 -8.80 -3.76
N TYR A 159 -7.95 -8.79 -2.73
CA TYR A 159 -7.55 -8.62 -1.34
C TYR A 159 -6.59 -9.73 -0.91
N ASN A 160 -6.93 -10.99 -1.21
CA ASN A 160 -6.06 -12.13 -0.92
C ASN A 160 -4.72 -12.08 -1.69
N GLN A 161 -4.73 -11.63 -2.96
CA GLN A 161 -3.49 -11.43 -3.74
C GLN A 161 -2.60 -10.33 -3.15
N ALA A 162 -3.19 -9.23 -2.70
CA ALA A 162 -2.45 -8.14 -2.07
C ALA A 162 -1.88 -8.57 -0.71
N MET A 163 -2.67 -9.28 0.11
CA MET A 163 -2.21 -9.87 1.37
C MET A 163 -1.08 -10.89 1.21
N ALA A 164 -1.06 -11.65 0.10
CA ALA A 164 0.03 -12.58 -0.19
C ALA A 164 1.41 -11.90 -0.38
N LYS A 165 1.43 -10.58 -0.64
CA LYS A 165 2.66 -9.77 -0.73
C LYS A 165 3.10 -9.18 0.62
N VAL A 166 2.27 -9.29 1.66
CA VAL A 166 2.54 -8.78 3.01
C VAL A 166 3.42 -9.80 3.78
N PRO A 167 4.49 -9.37 4.46
CA PRO A 167 5.31 -10.27 5.27
C PRO A 167 4.51 -10.95 6.39
N VAL A 168 4.63 -12.27 6.49
CA VAL A 168 4.07 -13.05 7.61
C VAL A 168 4.99 -12.99 8.84
N THR A 169 4.44 -13.25 10.02
CA THR A 169 5.15 -13.17 11.31
C THR A 169 5.84 -14.48 11.73
N SER A 170 5.74 -15.53 10.91
CA SER A 170 6.33 -16.84 11.17
C SER A 170 6.90 -17.47 9.90
N GLY A 171 7.80 -18.44 10.09
CA GLY A 171 8.54 -19.10 9.02
C GLY A 171 9.78 -18.32 8.57
N LEU A 172 10.43 -18.81 7.51
CA LEU A 172 11.69 -18.33 6.93
C LEU A 172 12.92 -18.56 7.82
N ILE A 173 12.84 -18.20 9.11
CA ILE A 173 13.93 -18.25 10.08
C ILE A 173 13.57 -19.12 11.28
N SER A 174 14.53 -19.91 11.77
CA SER A 174 14.37 -20.75 12.97
C SER A 174 14.96 -20.12 14.23
N ALA A 175 15.88 -19.17 14.08
CA ALA A 175 16.48 -18.43 15.17
C ALA A 175 16.88 -17.01 14.73
N VAL A 176 16.72 -16.06 15.64
CA VAL A 176 17.20 -14.68 15.51
C VAL A 176 17.85 -14.23 16.81
N SER A 177 18.99 -13.56 16.71
CA SER A 177 19.62 -12.85 17.82
C SER A 177 20.14 -11.48 17.38
N SER A 178 20.26 -10.57 18.34
CA SER A 178 20.73 -9.20 18.13
C SER A 178 21.76 -8.79 19.17
N ASP A 179 22.71 -7.94 18.76
CA ASP A 179 23.68 -7.27 19.64
C ASP A 179 23.83 -5.82 19.17
N TYR A 180 24.01 -4.90 20.12
CA TYR A 180 24.22 -3.48 19.83
C TYR A 180 25.46 -2.98 20.57
N ARG A 181 26.50 -2.65 19.82
CA ARG A 181 27.78 -2.16 20.35
C ARG A 181 28.37 -1.11 19.41
N ASN A 182 29.01 -0.09 19.97
CA ASN A 182 29.71 0.94 19.20
C ASN A 182 28.83 1.58 18.09
N SER A 183 27.56 1.85 18.41
CA SER A 183 26.57 2.37 17.45
C SER A 183 26.31 1.48 16.23
N GLN A 184 26.56 0.18 16.34
CA GLN A 184 26.28 -0.82 15.31
C GLN A 184 25.32 -1.88 15.84
N LEU A 185 24.19 -2.05 15.15
CA LEU A 185 23.27 -3.16 15.35
C LEU A 185 23.73 -4.35 14.50
N THR A 186 23.97 -5.49 15.14
CA THR A 186 24.28 -6.76 14.47
C THR A 186 23.11 -7.71 14.66
N LEU A 187 22.64 -8.30 13.56
CA LEU A 187 21.60 -9.32 13.56
C LEU A 187 22.17 -10.64 13.04
N SER A 188 21.88 -11.74 13.73
CA SER A 188 22.21 -13.10 13.28
C SER A 188 20.91 -13.86 13.05
N LEU A 189 20.63 -14.22 11.79
CA LEU A 189 19.41 -14.92 11.38
C LEU A 189 19.76 -16.30 10.83
N GLN A 190 19.21 -17.35 11.45
CA GLN A 190 19.33 -18.72 10.98
C GLN A 190 18.14 -19.07 10.10
N ARG A 191 18.42 -19.53 8.87
CA ARG A 191 17.40 -20.02 7.95
C ARG A 191 16.76 -21.29 8.52
N GLU A 192 15.44 -21.38 8.44
CA GLU A 192 14.70 -22.57 8.91
C GLU A 192 15.04 -23.82 8.07
N GLN A 193 15.10 -23.65 6.75
CA GLN A 193 15.43 -24.72 5.80
C GLN A 193 16.34 -24.21 4.67
N GLY A 194 17.40 -24.95 4.41
CA GLY A 194 18.39 -24.65 3.36
C GLY A 194 19.25 -23.42 3.66
N ASP A 195 19.88 -22.88 2.62
CA ASP A 195 20.83 -21.78 2.73
C ASP A 195 20.25 -20.46 2.22
N TRP A 196 20.85 -19.35 2.67
CA TRP A 196 20.57 -18.03 2.12
C TRP A 196 21.18 -17.88 0.72
N HIS A 197 20.41 -17.30 -0.20
CA HIS A 197 20.87 -17.06 -1.58
C HIS A 197 21.04 -15.56 -1.86
N GLN A 198 19.96 -14.78 -1.76
CA GLN A 198 19.95 -13.33 -1.93
C GLN A 198 19.02 -12.66 -0.90
N PRO A 199 19.36 -12.71 0.41
CA PRO A 199 18.56 -12.07 1.44
C PRO A 199 18.61 -10.55 1.34
N ASN A 200 17.45 -9.92 1.50
CA ASN A 200 17.33 -8.49 1.77
C ASN A 200 16.82 -8.28 3.19
N ILE A 201 17.18 -7.15 3.80
CA ILE A 201 16.67 -6.76 5.12
C ILE A 201 16.17 -5.32 5.06
N TYR A 202 14.96 -5.13 5.58
CA TYR A 202 14.30 -3.85 5.70
C TYR A 202 14.01 -3.61 7.17
N LEU A 203 14.32 -2.42 7.67
CA LEU A 203 14.34 -2.13 9.10
C LEU A 203 13.41 -0.97 9.42
N ASP A 204 12.66 -1.13 10.50
CA ASP A 204 11.85 -0.09 11.12
C ASP A 204 12.62 0.48 12.32
N PRO A 205 13.36 1.60 12.16
CA PRO A 205 14.10 2.17 13.28
C PRO A 205 13.14 2.81 14.30
N PRO A 206 13.46 2.77 15.60
CA PRO A 206 12.75 3.57 16.60
C PRO A 206 12.81 5.06 16.26
N GLN A 207 11.78 5.81 16.69
CA GLN A 207 11.73 7.25 16.47
C GLN A 207 13.01 7.94 17.00
N GLY A 208 13.61 8.79 16.16
CA GLY A 208 14.85 9.51 16.49
C GLY A 208 16.14 8.73 16.19
N ILE A 209 16.06 7.49 15.68
CA ILE A 209 17.21 6.71 15.22
C ILE A 209 17.20 6.62 13.70
N ALA A 210 18.35 6.84 13.07
CA ALA A 210 18.55 6.64 11.63
C ALA A 210 19.47 5.45 11.38
N ILE A 211 19.10 4.60 10.42
CA ILE A 211 19.92 3.47 9.95
C ILE A 211 20.36 3.77 8.53
N TRP A 212 21.65 4.04 8.37
CA TRP A 212 22.22 4.58 7.14
C TRP A 212 22.68 3.49 6.16
N HIS A 213 23.20 2.37 6.69
CA HIS A 213 23.75 1.30 5.88
C HIS A 213 23.45 -0.05 6.54
N SER A 214 22.81 -0.94 5.80
CA SER A 214 22.70 -2.36 6.16
C SER A 214 23.69 -3.15 5.32
N THR A 215 24.46 -4.03 5.96
CA THR A 215 25.35 -4.97 5.26
C THR A 215 24.88 -6.37 5.58
N VAL A 216 24.44 -7.11 4.56
CA VAL A 216 24.00 -8.49 4.72
C VAL A 216 25.12 -9.43 4.33
N ASN A 217 25.63 -10.17 5.30
CA ASN A 217 26.64 -11.21 5.08
C ASN A 217 25.99 -12.59 5.27
N SER A 218 25.79 -13.33 4.19
CA SER A 218 25.33 -14.72 4.26
C SER A 218 26.53 -15.67 4.25
N LYS A 219 26.65 -16.50 5.28
CA LYS A 219 27.52 -17.68 5.23
C LYS A 219 26.77 -18.80 4.51
N ARG A 220 27.44 -19.45 3.56
CA ARG A 220 27.01 -20.74 3.01
C ARG A 220 27.25 -21.83 4.04
#